data_AF-A0A7K0SHL1-F1
#
_entry.id   AF-A0A7K0SHL1-F1
#
_cell.length_a   1.000
_cell.length_b   1.000
_cell.length_c   1.000
_cell.angle_alpha   90.00
_cell.angle_beta   90.00
_cell.angle_gamma   90.00
#
_symmetry.space_group_name_H-M   'P 1'
#
loop_
_entity.id
_entity.type
_entity.pdbx_description
1 polymer ?
#
loop_
_entity_poly.entity_id
_entity_poly.type
_entity_poly.pdbx_seq_one_letter_code
_entity_poly.pdbx_strand_id
1 'polypeptide(L)'
;MKAWTRSWRVIVPVMIVSLLSLSGCQFYVLSLTNAGDSDGPMWFSAPENRTQLDATISTVPVTIEIPGVDPGSVQVRIETGSQTRSASITDRFTAAGDTLSATLIASDFLPGVTYLVAEADAVLGSEHVVRRIALSWEPSIDVINAGRCETLGQARCLLPFPSNAYTVEDPATDTGLRVDFDVASMPSNKDSVHIDPTEWNRSDGFSPGAEILVEVPG
;
A
#
# COMPACT_ATOMS: atom_id res chain seq x y z
N MET A 1 -1.85 54.53 20.36
CA MET A 1 -0.40 54.22 20.33
C MET A 1 -0.22 53.00 19.42
N LYS A 2 0.69 53.12 18.45
CA LYS A 2 0.84 52.25 17.28
C LYS A 2 1.15 50.79 17.65
N ALA A 3 0.42 49.87 17.02
CA ALA A 3 0.74 48.44 16.96
C ALA A 3 2.04 48.23 16.16
N TRP A 4 2.91 47.37 16.67
CA TRP A 4 4.18 46.98 16.06
C TRP A 4 4.01 45.59 15.44
N THR A 5 3.77 45.54 14.13
CA THR A 5 3.75 44.31 13.34
C THR A 5 5.18 43.92 12.95
N ARG A 6 5.65 42.76 13.40
CA ARG A 6 6.96 42.23 13.02
C ARG A 6 6.83 41.51 11.67
N SER A 7 7.11 42.23 10.58
CA SER A 7 7.18 41.65 9.23
C SER A 7 8.45 40.81 9.11
N TRP A 8 8.33 39.50 8.91
CA TRP A 8 9.41 38.70 8.35
C TRP A 8 9.11 38.48 6.88
N ARG A 9 9.84 39.26 6.07
CA ARG A 9 9.86 39.18 4.61
C ARG A 9 10.53 37.87 4.21
N VAL A 10 9.75 36.89 3.76
CA VAL A 10 10.25 35.79 2.92
C VAL A 10 10.40 36.37 1.51
N ILE A 11 11.57 36.92 1.24
CA ILE A 11 12.04 37.23 -0.12
C ILE A 11 13.05 36.13 -0.45
N VAL A 12 13.00 35.64 -1.71
CA VAL A 12 13.76 34.55 -2.33
C VAL A 12 13.00 33.21 -2.30
N PRO A 13 12.53 32.65 -3.44
CA PRO A 13 13.21 32.58 -4.74
C PRO A 13 12.30 32.83 -5.96
N VAL A 14 12.29 34.04 -6.53
CA VAL A 14 11.69 34.30 -7.86
C VAL A 14 12.77 34.38 -8.96
N MET A 15 14.04 34.55 -8.59
CA MET A 15 15.11 34.89 -9.53
C MET A 15 15.85 33.70 -10.16
N ILE A 16 15.59 32.45 -9.76
CA ILE A 16 16.28 31.28 -10.37
C ILE A 16 15.49 30.72 -11.57
N VAL A 17 14.18 30.95 -11.66
CA VAL A 17 13.35 30.39 -12.74
C VAL A 17 13.55 31.12 -14.07
N SER A 18 13.91 32.41 -14.06
CA SER A 18 13.96 33.23 -15.28
C SER A 18 15.19 33.02 -16.17
N LEU A 19 16.24 32.33 -15.73
CA LEU A 19 17.45 32.08 -16.54
C LEU A 19 17.49 30.68 -17.18
N LEU A 20 16.62 29.75 -16.74
CA LEU A 20 16.61 28.36 -17.21
C LEU A 20 15.44 28.04 -18.16
N SER A 21 14.49 28.95 -18.37
CA SER A 21 13.44 28.79 -19.39
C SER A 21 13.97 28.96 -20.83
N LEU A 22 15.24 29.31 -21.01
CA LEU A 22 15.91 29.44 -22.31
C LEU A 22 16.53 28.13 -22.82
N SER A 23 16.59 27.07 -22.00
CA SER A 23 17.22 25.79 -22.37
C SER A 23 16.25 24.73 -22.89
N GLY A 24 14.97 25.05 -23.09
CA GLY A 24 13.97 24.09 -23.58
C GLY A 24 13.67 22.93 -22.62
N CYS A 25 14.14 23.00 -21.37
CA CYS A 25 13.78 22.03 -20.34
C CYS A 25 12.41 22.39 -19.74
N GLN A 26 11.39 21.59 -20.03
CA GLN A 26 10.12 21.61 -19.31
C GLN A 26 10.37 21.25 -17.84
N PHE A 27 9.98 22.14 -16.92
CA PHE A 27 9.92 21.82 -15.51
C PHE A 27 8.60 21.10 -15.23
N TYR A 28 8.70 19.81 -14.91
CA TYR A 28 7.60 19.01 -14.41
C TYR A 28 7.32 19.41 -12.97
N VAL A 29 6.28 20.21 -12.73
CA VAL A 29 5.74 20.39 -11.39
C VAL A 29 5.01 19.10 -11.05
N LEU A 30 5.66 18.22 -10.27
CA LEU A 30 5.02 17.03 -9.72
C LEU A 30 3.96 17.46 -8.70
N SER A 31 2.74 17.70 -9.17
CA SER A 31 1.57 17.83 -8.33
C SER A 31 1.19 16.44 -7.79
N LEU A 32 1.73 16.10 -6.62
CA LEU A 32 1.47 14.84 -5.89
C LEU A 32 0.13 14.89 -5.13
N THR A 33 -0.92 15.42 -5.74
CA THR A 33 -2.28 15.21 -5.21
C THR A 33 -2.59 13.71 -5.21
N ASN A 34 -3.19 13.21 -4.12
CA ASN A 34 -3.55 11.80 -3.99
C ASN A 34 -4.42 11.36 -5.18
N ALA A 35 -4.07 10.23 -5.80
CA ALA A 35 -4.76 9.79 -7.01
C ALA A 35 -6.17 9.25 -6.79
N GLY A 36 -6.59 9.05 -5.54
CA GLY A 36 -7.95 8.66 -5.18
C GLY A 36 -8.85 9.83 -4.77
N ASP A 37 -8.32 11.05 -4.67
CA ASP A 37 -9.13 12.23 -4.37
C ASP A 37 -9.64 12.78 -5.72
N SER A 38 -10.96 12.88 -5.87
CA SER A 38 -11.64 13.30 -7.12
C SER A 38 -11.46 14.79 -7.49
N ASP A 39 -10.50 15.48 -6.86
CA ASP A 39 -10.34 16.93 -6.90
C ASP A 39 -9.31 17.41 -7.95
N GLY A 40 -9.10 16.66 -9.03
CA GLY A 40 -8.06 16.97 -10.03
C GLY A 40 -8.51 16.76 -11.48
N PRO A 41 -7.68 17.20 -12.46
CA PRO A 41 -7.94 17.01 -13.90
C PRO A 41 -7.89 15.54 -14.34
N MET A 42 -7.38 14.66 -13.47
CA MET A 42 -7.35 13.21 -13.63
C MET A 42 -7.33 12.53 -12.25
N TRP A 43 -8.07 11.43 -12.06
CA TRP A 43 -8.00 10.56 -10.87
C TRP A 43 -8.37 9.12 -11.19
N PHE A 44 -7.93 8.20 -10.33
CA PHE A 44 -8.25 6.79 -10.41
C PHE A 44 -9.45 6.44 -9.53
N SER A 45 -10.22 5.45 -9.99
CA SER A 45 -11.18 4.70 -9.19
C SER A 45 -10.89 3.21 -9.36
N ALA A 46 -10.46 2.57 -8.28
CA ALA A 46 -10.29 1.12 -8.16
C ALA A 46 -10.75 0.71 -6.76
N PRO A 47 -11.58 -0.34 -6.60
CA PRO A 47 -12.10 -0.74 -5.29
C PRO A 47 -11.00 -1.01 -4.26
N GLU A 48 -9.83 -1.46 -4.72
CA GLU A 48 -8.74 -1.96 -3.88
C GLU A 48 -7.58 -0.96 -3.73
N ASN A 49 -7.80 0.30 -4.09
CA ASN A 49 -6.79 1.34 -3.94
C ASN A 49 -6.35 1.48 -2.47
N ARG A 50 -5.05 1.29 -2.22
CA ARG A 50 -4.39 1.27 -0.91
C ARG A 50 -4.86 0.15 0.02
N THR A 51 -5.48 -0.89 -0.53
CA THR A 51 -5.83 -2.10 0.21
C THR A 51 -5.12 -3.32 -0.35
N GLN A 52 -5.22 -4.43 0.38
CA GLN A 52 -4.79 -5.74 -0.10
C GLN A 52 -5.82 -6.29 -1.09
N LEU A 53 -5.36 -6.82 -2.22
CA LEU A 53 -6.17 -7.61 -3.14
C LEU A 53 -6.51 -8.94 -2.48
N ASP A 54 -7.79 -9.29 -2.48
CA ASP A 54 -8.25 -10.60 -2.00
C ASP A 54 -7.60 -11.71 -2.86
N ALA A 55 -7.06 -12.76 -2.23
CA ALA A 55 -6.47 -13.90 -2.93
C ALA A 55 -7.46 -14.64 -3.85
N THR A 56 -8.77 -14.45 -3.65
CA THR A 56 -9.84 -15.00 -4.48
C THR A 56 -10.22 -14.13 -5.68
N ILE A 57 -9.74 -12.87 -5.74
CA ILE A 57 -10.06 -11.97 -6.84
C ILE A 57 -9.32 -12.42 -8.10
N SER A 58 -10.07 -12.64 -9.18
CA SER A 58 -9.50 -13.01 -10.49
C SER A 58 -9.23 -11.79 -11.38
N THR A 59 -9.91 -10.69 -11.10
CA THR A 59 -9.88 -9.47 -11.92
C THR A 59 -10.02 -8.22 -11.07
N VAL A 60 -9.24 -7.18 -11.38
CA VAL A 60 -9.29 -5.87 -10.73
C VAL A 60 -9.80 -4.83 -11.74
N PRO A 61 -11.04 -4.33 -11.61
CA PRO A 61 -11.53 -3.26 -12.47
C PRO A 61 -10.86 -1.94 -12.10
N VAL A 62 -10.32 -1.24 -13.11
CA VAL A 62 -9.67 0.06 -12.93
C VAL A 62 -10.31 1.06 -13.86
N THR A 63 -10.73 2.18 -13.29
CA THR A 63 -11.26 3.34 -14.01
C THR A 63 -10.37 4.54 -13.77
N ILE A 64 -10.16 5.34 -14.81
CA ILE A 64 -9.47 6.63 -14.73
C ILE A 64 -10.42 7.67 -15.31
N GLU A 65 -10.79 8.65 -14.51
CA GLU A 65 -11.55 9.80 -14.97
C GLU A 65 -10.55 10.88 -15.40
N ILE A 66 -10.77 11.48 -16.57
CA ILE A 66 -9.85 12.40 -17.24
C ILE A 66 -10.54 13.72 -17.69
N PRO A 67 -11.36 14.40 -16.85
CA PRO A 67 -12.15 15.55 -17.30
C PRO A 67 -11.31 16.80 -17.64
N GLY A 68 -10.02 16.83 -17.32
CA GLY A 68 -9.16 18.00 -17.49
C GLY A 68 -7.82 17.72 -18.19
N VAL A 69 -7.64 16.55 -18.80
CA VAL A 69 -6.40 16.18 -19.53
C VAL A 69 -6.68 15.83 -20.99
N ASP A 70 -5.69 15.96 -21.87
CA ASP A 70 -5.81 15.54 -23.28
C ASP A 70 -5.88 14.01 -23.35
N PRO A 71 -7.00 13.41 -23.80
CA PRO A 71 -7.14 11.96 -23.88
C PRO A 71 -6.06 11.29 -24.73
N GLY A 72 -5.52 11.97 -25.75
CA GLY A 72 -4.46 11.43 -26.62
C GLY A 72 -3.07 11.39 -25.96
N SER A 73 -2.90 12.12 -24.84
CA SER A 73 -1.65 12.18 -24.09
C SER A 73 -1.56 11.14 -22.96
N VAL A 74 -2.66 10.46 -22.64
CA VAL A 74 -2.73 9.58 -21.48
C VAL A 74 -1.85 8.35 -21.68
N GLN A 75 -0.95 8.12 -20.74
CA GLN A 75 -0.14 6.92 -20.65
C GLN A 75 -0.36 6.25 -19.29
N VAL A 76 -0.54 4.93 -19.31
CA VAL A 76 -0.74 4.13 -18.10
C VAL A 76 0.29 3.02 -18.02
N ARG A 77 0.90 2.86 -16.86
CA ARG A 77 1.89 1.82 -16.59
C ARG A 77 1.68 1.15 -15.23
N ILE A 78 2.21 -0.06 -15.13
CA ILE A 78 2.38 -0.79 -13.87
C ILE A 78 3.84 -0.67 -13.44
N GLU A 79 4.08 -0.35 -12.17
CA GLU A 79 5.39 -0.33 -11.54
C GLU A 79 5.42 -1.30 -10.35
N THR A 80 6.40 -2.19 -10.30
CA THR A 80 6.52 -3.20 -9.23
C THR A 80 7.91 -3.21 -8.61
N GLY A 81 7.98 -3.45 -7.29
CA GLY A 81 9.24 -3.75 -6.59
C GLY A 81 10.32 -2.67 -6.68
N SER A 82 9.98 -1.39 -6.44
CA SER A 82 10.88 -0.21 -6.45
C SER A 82 11.05 0.53 -7.81
N GLN A 83 10.00 0.58 -8.65
CA GLN A 83 9.98 1.32 -9.94
C GLN A 83 10.94 0.82 -11.03
N THR A 84 11.81 -0.15 -10.73
CA THR A 84 12.77 -0.74 -11.68
C THR A 84 12.13 -1.71 -12.66
N ARG A 85 10.94 -2.24 -12.35
CA ARG A 85 10.12 -3.02 -13.28
C ARG A 85 8.89 -2.21 -13.63
N SER A 86 8.88 -1.68 -14.84
CA SER A 86 7.79 -0.87 -15.38
C SER A 86 7.30 -1.47 -16.69
N ALA A 87 5.99 -1.56 -16.87
CA ALA A 87 5.36 -2.04 -18.09
C ALA A 87 4.21 -1.11 -18.49
N SER A 88 4.23 -0.63 -19.73
CA SER A 88 3.11 0.12 -20.29
C SER A 88 1.91 -0.80 -20.48
N ILE A 89 0.73 -0.31 -20.06
CA ILE A 89 -0.56 -0.96 -20.23
C ILE A 89 -1.59 -0.03 -20.86
N THR A 90 -1.17 1.12 -21.42
CA THR A 90 -2.05 2.11 -22.07
C THR A 90 -3.02 1.47 -23.05
N ASP A 91 -2.53 0.54 -23.89
CA ASP A 91 -3.32 -0.12 -24.93
C ASP A 91 -4.44 -1.04 -24.38
N ARG A 92 -4.45 -1.31 -23.07
CA ARG A 92 -5.49 -2.11 -22.40
C ARG A 92 -6.68 -1.27 -21.94
N PHE A 93 -6.54 0.06 -21.92
CA PHE A 93 -7.62 0.96 -21.54
C PHE A 93 -8.51 1.29 -22.73
N THR A 94 -9.82 1.18 -22.52
CA THR A 94 -10.83 1.61 -23.49
C THR A 94 -11.38 2.96 -23.05
N ALA A 95 -11.41 3.93 -23.98
CA ALA A 95 -11.97 5.25 -23.73
C ALA A 95 -13.48 5.30 -24.02
N ALA A 96 -14.22 5.95 -23.14
CA ALA A 96 -15.64 6.25 -23.29
C ALA A 96 -15.93 7.65 -22.71
N GLY A 97 -15.92 8.68 -23.56
CA GLY A 97 -15.99 10.07 -23.09
C GLY A 97 -14.76 10.44 -22.27
N ASP A 98 -14.99 10.98 -21.08
CA ASP A 98 -13.92 11.41 -20.15
C ASP A 98 -13.50 10.28 -19.19
N THR A 99 -13.79 9.03 -19.54
CA THR A 99 -13.50 7.86 -18.71
C THR A 99 -12.68 6.84 -19.50
N LEU A 100 -11.59 6.38 -18.90
CA LEU A 100 -10.80 5.24 -19.38
C LEU A 100 -11.05 4.05 -18.45
N SER A 101 -11.25 2.85 -19.00
CA SER A 101 -11.46 1.65 -18.18
C SER A 101 -10.66 0.45 -18.70
N ALA A 102 -10.15 -0.34 -17.77
CA ALA A 102 -9.47 -1.60 -18.03
C ALA A 102 -9.80 -2.61 -16.93
N THR A 103 -9.62 -3.89 -17.25
CA THR A 103 -9.67 -4.98 -16.27
C THR A 103 -8.30 -5.61 -16.20
N LEU A 104 -7.66 -5.51 -15.03
CA LEU A 104 -6.38 -6.16 -14.74
C LEU A 104 -6.63 -7.57 -14.20
N ILE A 105 -5.63 -8.43 -14.32
CA ILE A 105 -5.69 -9.82 -13.86
C ILE A 105 -4.55 -10.12 -12.88
N ALA A 106 -4.66 -11.23 -12.15
CA ALA A 106 -3.66 -11.62 -11.15
C ALA A 106 -2.21 -11.62 -11.67
N SER A 107 -1.98 -12.01 -12.93
CA SER A 107 -0.63 -12.03 -13.53
C SER A 107 -0.04 -10.64 -13.82
N ASP A 108 -0.83 -9.57 -13.71
CA ASP A 108 -0.36 -8.19 -13.85
C ASP A 108 0.35 -7.69 -12.58
N PHE A 109 0.17 -8.40 -11.47
CA PHE A 109 0.75 -8.08 -10.19
C PHE A 109 1.92 -9.05 -9.91
N LEU A 110 2.94 -8.58 -9.19
CA LEU A 110 3.88 -9.47 -8.51
C LEU A 110 3.59 -9.43 -7.01
N PRO A 111 4.01 -10.45 -6.24
CA PRO A 111 3.88 -10.40 -4.79
C PRO A 111 4.44 -9.10 -4.19
N GLY A 112 3.64 -8.43 -3.37
CA GLY A 112 3.91 -7.14 -2.73
C GLY A 112 3.16 -5.96 -3.34
N VAL A 113 3.68 -4.76 -3.08
CA VAL A 113 3.06 -3.51 -3.54
C VAL A 113 3.36 -3.26 -5.02
N THR A 114 2.31 -3.07 -5.79
CA THR A 114 2.31 -2.65 -7.18
C THR A 114 1.66 -1.27 -7.30
N TYR A 115 2.22 -0.40 -8.14
CA TYR A 115 1.64 0.90 -8.43
C TYR A 115 1.07 0.93 -9.85
N LEU A 116 -0.14 1.46 -9.98
CA LEU A 116 -0.66 1.89 -11.28
C LEU A 116 -0.42 3.38 -11.39
N VAL A 117 0.26 3.79 -12.45
CA VAL A 117 0.62 5.18 -12.69
C VAL A 117 -0.02 5.61 -14.00
N ALA A 118 -0.81 6.69 -13.95
CA ALA A 118 -1.32 7.37 -15.12
C ALA A 118 -0.71 8.76 -15.20
N GLU A 119 -0.27 9.14 -16.39
CA GLU A 119 0.24 10.46 -16.69
C GLU A 119 -0.35 11.01 -17.98
N ALA A 120 -0.58 12.32 -18.01
CA ALA A 120 -1.22 13.00 -19.13
C ALA A 120 -0.93 14.50 -19.07
N ASP A 121 -1.10 15.19 -20.18
CA ASP A 121 -0.98 16.65 -20.24
C ASP A 121 -2.34 17.31 -19.99
N ALA A 122 -2.37 18.32 -19.13
CA ALA A 122 -3.60 19.06 -18.85
C ALA A 122 -4.09 19.82 -20.08
N VAL A 123 -5.41 19.83 -20.33
CA VAL A 123 -6.03 20.62 -21.41
C VAL A 123 -5.82 22.12 -21.16
N LEU A 124 -5.85 22.52 -19.89
CA LEU A 124 -5.66 23.89 -19.47
C LEU A 124 -4.26 24.05 -18.84
N GLY A 125 -3.43 24.87 -19.48
CA GLY A 125 -2.06 25.15 -19.02
C GLY A 125 -1.00 24.29 -19.71
N SER A 126 0.17 24.20 -19.11
CA SER A 126 1.29 23.36 -19.57
C SER A 126 1.72 22.39 -18.47
N GLU A 127 0.76 21.98 -17.64
CA GLU A 127 1.00 21.06 -16.54
C GLU A 127 0.96 19.62 -17.05
N HIS A 128 1.94 18.85 -16.62
CA HIS A 128 1.95 17.40 -16.78
C HIS A 128 1.42 16.78 -15.49
N VAL A 129 0.32 16.05 -15.60
CA VAL A 129 -0.42 15.49 -14.48
C VAL A 129 -0.01 14.04 -14.30
N VAL A 130 0.48 13.69 -13.10
CA VAL A 130 0.81 12.29 -12.75
C VAL A 130 -0.05 11.86 -11.58
N ARG A 131 -0.62 10.66 -11.67
CA ARG A 131 -1.47 10.04 -10.65
C ARG A 131 -1.00 8.62 -10.41
N ARG A 132 -1.03 8.19 -9.15
CA ARG A 132 -0.67 6.83 -8.74
C ARG A 132 -1.63 6.24 -7.71
N ILE A 133 -2.09 5.03 -7.94
CA ILE A 133 -2.73 4.19 -6.92
C ILE A 133 -1.81 3.03 -6.56
N ALA A 134 -1.98 2.49 -5.35
CA ALA A 134 -1.22 1.35 -4.86
C ALA A 134 -2.15 0.17 -4.66
N LEU A 135 -1.72 -1.01 -5.08
CA LEU A 135 -2.43 -2.27 -4.90
C LEU A 135 -1.43 -3.24 -4.25
N SER A 136 -1.79 -3.84 -3.12
CA SER A 136 -0.97 -4.88 -2.49
C SER A 136 -1.48 -6.24 -2.94
N TRP A 137 -0.61 -7.11 -3.44
CA TRP A 137 -0.99 -8.47 -3.79
C TRP A 137 -0.06 -9.46 -3.11
N GLU A 138 -0.57 -10.21 -2.14
CA GLU A 138 0.22 -11.23 -1.44
C GLU A 138 -0.49 -12.59 -1.56
N PRO A 139 -0.49 -13.21 -2.76
CA PRO A 139 -1.25 -14.45 -3.00
C PRO A 139 -0.71 -15.62 -2.18
N SER A 140 0.54 -15.53 -1.74
CA SER A 140 1.16 -16.51 -0.86
C SER A 140 0.65 -16.42 0.57
N ILE A 141 -0.18 -15.45 0.92
CA ILE A 141 -0.71 -15.30 2.27
C ILE A 141 -1.99 -16.12 2.42
N ASP A 142 -1.87 -17.32 3.00
CA ASP A 142 -3.00 -18.12 3.46
C ASP A 142 -3.61 -17.57 4.76
N VAL A 143 -4.90 -17.22 4.70
CA VAL A 143 -5.68 -16.70 5.85
C VAL A 143 -6.67 -17.72 6.40
N ILE A 144 -6.68 -18.97 5.92
CA ILE A 144 -7.65 -19.99 6.34
C ILE A 144 -7.64 -20.25 7.84
N ASN A 145 -6.48 -20.05 8.48
CA ASN A 145 -6.29 -20.24 9.92
C ASN A 145 -5.97 -18.93 10.66
N ALA A 146 -6.21 -17.75 10.07
CA ALA A 146 -5.85 -16.46 10.65
C ALA A 146 -6.48 -16.19 12.03
N GLY A 147 -7.57 -16.88 12.37
CA GLY A 147 -8.18 -16.80 13.70
C GLY A 147 -7.39 -17.46 14.82
N ARG A 148 -6.38 -18.29 14.50
CA ARG A 148 -5.53 -18.97 15.50
C ARG A 148 -4.04 -18.99 15.15
N CYS A 149 -3.67 -18.59 13.94
CA CYS A 149 -2.29 -18.59 13.44
C CYS A 149 -1.93 -17.18 12.96
N GLU A 150 -0.67 -16.81 13.16
CA GLU A 150 -0.11 -15.56 12.67
C GLU A 150 0.01 -15.64 11.13
N THR A 151 -0.40 -14.57 10.46
CA THR A 151 -0.61 -14.57 9.00
C THR A 151 0.68 -14.37 8.20
N LEU A 152 1.73 -13.83 8.79
CA LEU A 152 3.05 -13.63 8.19
C LEU A 152 3.94 -14.89 8.31
N GLY A 153 3.85 -15.67 9.39
CA GLY A 153 4.67 -16.88 9.60
C GLY A 153 3.98 -18.19 9.23
N GLN A 154 3.54 -18.30 8.00
CA GLN A 154 2.58 -19.32 7.54
C GLN A 154 3.05 -20.77 7.64
N ALA A 155 4.36 -21.00 7.61
CA ALA A 155 4.92 -22.35 7.70
C ALA A 155 4.67 -22.99 9.07
N ARG A 156 4.60 -22.18 10.13
CA ARG A 156 4.44 -22.61 11.52
C ARG A 156 3.62 -21.57 12.26
N CYS A 157 2.40 -21.92 12.65
CA CYS A 157 1.45 -20.97 13.26
C CYS A 157 2.13 -20.02 14.25
N LEU A 158 2.75 -20.51 15.32
CA LEU A 158 3.34 -19.65 16.38
C LEU A 158 4.50 -18.73 15.93
N LEU A 159 4.95 -18.80 14.67
CA LEU A 159 5.93 -17.87 14.12
C LEU A 159 5.25 -16.75 13.34
N PRO A 160 5.83 -15.54 13.29
CA PRO A 160 6.96 -15.10 14.10
C PRO A 160 6.62 -15.08 15.58
N PHE A 161 7.61 -15.39 16.41
CA PHE A 161 7.49 -15.39 17.86
C PHE A 161 8.47 -14.36 18.45
N PRO A 162 8.07 -13.56 19.45
CA PRO A 162 6.70 -13.34 19.91
C PRO A 162 5.85 -12.55 18.89
N SER A 163 4.52 -12.65 18.99
CA SER A 163 3.58 -11.88 18.16
C SER A 163 2.33 -11.50 18.94
N ASN A 164 1.87 -10.24 18.81
CA ASN A 164 0.63 -9.77 19.41
C ASN A 164 -0.62 -10.46 18.84
N ALA A 165 -0.52 -11.17 17.72
CA ALA A 165 -1.59 -12.05 17.25
C ALA A 165 -1.96 -13.13 18.28
N TYR A 166 -1.05 -13.43 19.22
CA TYR A 166 -1.21 -14.39 20.31
C TYR A 166 -1.47 -13.74 21.66
N THR A 167 -1.99 -12.52 21.66
CA THR A 167 -2.39 -11.85 22.89
C THR A 167 -3.83 -11.37 22.79
N VAL A 168 -4.52 -11.40 23.92
CA VAL A 168 -5.84 -10.78 24.10
C VAL A 168 -5.74 -9.69 25.15
N GLU A 169 -6.63 -8.70 25.08
CA GLU A 169 -6.76 -7.69 26.12
C GLU A 169 -7.20 -8.33 27.44
N ASP A 170 -6.51 -7.99 28.52
CA ASP A 170 -6.85 -8.42 29.87
C ASP A 170 -6.60 -7.27 30.86
N PRO A 171 -7.65 -6.52 31.25
CA PRO A 171 -7.51 -5.41 32.20
C PRO A 171 -7.06 -5.82 33.61
N ALA A 172 -7.04 -7.13 33.92
CA ALA A 172 -6.58 -7.63 35.22
C ALA A 172 -5.05 -7.83 35.27
N THR A 173 -4.35 -7.73 34.15
CA THR A 173 -2.88 -7.81 34.09
C THR A 173 -2.22 -6.44 34.08
N ASP A 174 -0.97 -6.35 34.55
CA ASP A 174 -0.24 -5.08 34.61
C ASP A 174 0.06 -4.49 33.23
N THR A 175 0.19 -5.34 32.21
CA THR A 175 0.43 -4.94 30.81
C THR A 175 -0.85 -4.64 30.04
N GLY A 176 -2.02 -4.99 30.57
CA GLY A 176 -3.30 -4.93 29.87
C GLY A 176 -3.48 -6.02 28.80
N LEU A 177 -2.55 -6.97 28.70
CA LEU A 177 -2.56 -8.09 27.76
C LEU A 177 -2.35 -9.41 28.48
N ARG A 178 -2.80 -10.51 27.87
CA ARG A 178 -2.52 -11.88 28.26
C ARG A 178 -2.20 -12.72 27.03
N VAL A 179 -1.24 -13.64 27.14
CA VAL A 179 -0.96 -14.61 26.06
C VAL A 179 -2.17 -15.53 25.88
N ASP A 180 -2.52 -15.83 24.62
CA ASP A 180 -3.69 -16.62 24.25
C ASP A 180 -3.37 -17.55 23.08
N PHE A 181 -2.59 -18.59 23.36
CA PHE A 181 -2.35 -19.66 22.39
C PHE A 181 -3.55 -20.59 22.31
N ASP A 182 -4.03 -20.82 21.09
CA ASP A 182 -4.93 -21.92 20.76
C ASP A 182 -4.15 -23.25 20.78
N VAL A 183 -4.71 -24.28 21.43
CA VAL A 183 -4.09 -25.60 21.50
C VAL A 183 -3.84 -26.21 20.12
N ALA A 184 -4.69 -25.93 19.12
CA ALA A 184 -4.51 -26.39 17.74
C ALA A 184 -3.36 -25.68 17.01
N SER A 185 -2.89 -24.54 17.53
CA SER A 185 -1.72 -23.80 17.02
C SER A 185 -0.41 -24.26 17.65
N MET A 186 -0.47 -24.93 18.80
CA MET A 186 0.70 -25.45 19.48
C MET A 186 1.36 -26.59 18.69
N PRO A 187 2.69 -26.78 18.78
CA PRO A 187 3.35 -27.93 18.16
C PRO A 187 2.75 -29.25 18.64
N SER A 188 2.56 -30.19 17.72
CA SER A 188 2.13 -31.55 18.03
C SER A 188 3.30 -32.54 17.99
N ASN A 189 3.25 -33.57 18.83
CA ASN A 189 4.19 -34.69 18.73
C ASN A 189 3.84 -35.63 17.56
N LYS A 190 4.62 -36.71 17.39
CA LYS A 190 4.42 -37.72 16.33
C LYS A 190 3.06 -38.44 16.37
N ASP A 191 2.37 -38.40 17.51
CA ASP A 191 1.05 -39.00 17.73
C ASP A 191 -0.06 -37.94 17.65
N SER A 192 0.24 -36.77 17.07
CA SER A 192 -0.68 -35.63 16.89
C SER A 192 -1.24 -35.04 18.19
N VAL A 193 -0.58 -35.27 19.32
CA VAL A 193 -0.94 -34.63 20.59
C VAL A 193 -0.26 -33.27 20.67
N HIS A 194 -1.05 -32.21 20.79
CA HIS A 194 -0.60 -30.83 20.94
C HIS A 194 -0.11 -30.54 22.37
N ILE A 195 0.86 -29.65 22.50
CA ILE A 195 1.30 -29.11 23.79
C ILE A 195 0.15 -28.32 24.42
N ASP A 196 -0.12 -28.55 25.71
CA ASP A 196 -1.10 -27.78 26.48
C ASP A 196 -0.58 -26.35 26.74
N PRO A 197 -1.25 -25.30 26.23
CA PRO A 197 -0.80 -23.92 26.39
C PRO A 197 -1.13 -23.31 27.76
N THR A 198 -1.83 -24.02 28.66
CA THR A 198 -2.41 -23.45 29.89
C THR A 198 -1.43 -22.62 30.70
N GLU A 199 -0.19 -23.09 30.92
CA GLU A 199 0.78 -22.35 31.73
C GLU A 199 1.34 -21.11 31.01
N TRP A 200 1.48 -21.14 29.68
CA TRP A 200 1.87 -19.94 28.91
C TRP A 200 0.76 -18.90 28.90
N ASN A 201 -0.50 -19.33 28.77
CA ASN A 201 -1.67 -18.45 28.69
C ASN A 201 -1.97 -17.70 30.00
N ARG A 202 -1.21 -17.95 31.07
CA ARG A 202 -1.24 -17.17 32.32
C ARG A 202 -0.32 -15.95 32.29
N SER A 203 0.55 -15.84 31.29
CA SER A 203 1.51 -14.75 31.18
C SER A 203 0.81 -13.47 30.74
N ASP A 204 1.17 -12.35 31.36
CA ASP A 204 0.67 -10.99 31.06
C ASP A 204 1.34 -10.41 29.81
N GLY A 205 1.27 -11.16 28.71
CA GLY A 205 1.98 -10.88 27.47
C GLY A 205 3.34 -11.58 27.39
N PHE A 206 4.14 -11.17 26.40
CA PHE A 206 5.45 -11.77 26.15
C PHE A 206 6.55 -11.06 26.95
N SER A 207 7.46 -11.85 27.53
CA SER A 207 8.65 -11.32 28.19
C SER A 207 9.50 -10.52 27.20
N PRO A 208 10.05 -9.37 27.59
CA PRO A 208 11.02 -8.65 26.76
C PRO A 208 12.32 -9.44 26.56
N GLY A 209 12.56 -10.49 27.34
CA GLY A 209 13.67 -11.43 27.18
C GLY A 209 13.34 -12.67 26.33
N ALA A 210 12.13 -12.77 25.76
CA ALA A 210 11.80 -13.82 24.82
C ALA A 210 12.66 -13.68 23.55
N GLU A 211 13.21 -14.79 23.06
CA GLU A 211 13.97 -14.78 21.81
C GLU A 211 13.04 -14.52 20.63
N ILE A 212 13.52 -13.76 19.65
CA ILE A 212 12.80 -13.51 18.40
C ILE A 212 13.09 -14.66 17.45
N LEU A 213 12.05 -15.38 17.04
CA LEU A 213 12.12 -16.46 16.05
C LEU A 213 11.26 -16.10 14.84
N VAL A 214 11.84 -16.26 13.66
CA VAL A 214 11.16 -16.13 12.38
C VAL A 214 11.65 -17.21 11.45
N GLU A 215 10.75 -17.81 10.69
CA GLU A 215 11.10 -18.70 9.59
C GLU A 215 11.12 -17.89 8.30
N VAL A 216 12.26 -17.89 7.61
CA VAL A 216 12.43 -17.25 6.31
C VAL A 216 12.71 -18.31 5.25
N PRO A 217 12.17 -18.18 4.03
CA PRO A 217 12.55 -19.02 2.92
C PRO A 217 14.06 -18.96 2.64
N GLY A 218 14.66 -20.12 2.33
CA GLY A 218 16.07 -20.26 1.96
C GLY A 218 16.35 -20.08 0.48
#